data_AF-A0A382KHW0-F1
#
_entry.id   AF-A0A382KHW0-F1
#
_cell.length_a   1.000
_cell.length_b   1.000
_cell.length_c   1.000
_cell.angle_alpha   90.00
_cell.angle_beta   90.00
_cell.angle_gamma   90.00
#
_symmetry.space_group_name_H-M   'P 1'
#
loop_
_entity.id
_entity.type
_entity.pdbx_description
1 polymer ?
#
loop_
_entity_poly.entity_id
_entity_poly.type
_entity_poly.pdbx_seq_one_letter_code
_entity_poly.pdbx_strand_id
1 'polypeptide(L)' 'ARIDDEVTVKRLRRTKSKRTVWLMPENDDYQPIEVDLTRQSCTVEGVSVGVIRR' A
#
# COMPACT_ATOMS: atom_id res chain seq x y z
N ALA A 1 2.27 -4.10 3.05
CA ALA A 1 2.11 -2.94 3.95
C ALA A 1 1.00 -3.27 4.94
N ARG A 2 1.10 -2.76 6.16
CA ARG A 2 0.03 -2.81 7.15
C ARG A 2 -0.54 -1.42 7.32
N ILE A 3 -1.86 -1.28 7.22
CA ILE A 3 -2.59 -0.06 7.53
C ILE A 3 -3.45 -0.38 8.75
N ASP A 4 -3.20 0.30 9.87
CA ASP A 4 -3.77 -0.04 11.17
C ASP A 4 -3.56 -1.54 11.47
N ASP A 5 -4.62 -2.34 11.52
CA ASP A 5 -4.51 -3.79 11.77
C ASP A 5 -4.66 -4.67 10.51
N GLU A 6 -4.86 -4.06 9.33
CA GLU A 6 -5.07 -4.78 8.07
C GLU A 6 -3.78 -4.88 7.23
N VAL A 7 -3.47 -6.09 6.76
CA VAL A 7 -2.31 -6.35 5.90
C VAL A 7 -2.71 -6.43 4.43
N THR A 8 -2.00 -5.69 3.58
CA THR A 8 -2.24 -5.66 2.14
C THR A 8 -0.95 -5.71 1.31
N VAL A 9 -1.05 -6.27 0.10
CA VAL A 9 0.00 -6.22 -0.92
C VAL A 9 -0.52 -5.36 -2.07
N LYS A 10 0.20 -4.27 -2.36
CA LYS A 10 -0.12 -3.25 -3.37
C LYS A 10 1.17 -2.59 -3.85
N ARG A 11 1.13 -1.94 -5.01
CA ARG A 11 2.24 -1.09 -5.45
C ARG A 11 2.21 0.21 -4.65
N LEU A 12 3.31 0.50 -3.95
CA LEU A 12 3.49 1.77 -3.25
C LEU A 12 3.79 2.90 -4.24
N ARG A 13 2.99 3.96 -4.23
CA ARG A 13 3.23 5.19 -4.97
C ARG A 13 3.32 6.37 -3.99
N ARG A 14 4.46 7.06 -4.00
CA ARG A 14 4.66 8.27 -3.18
C ARG A 14 4.09 9.48 -3.91
N THR A 15 3.44 10.37 -3.18
CA THR A 15 2.99 11.66 -3.72
C THR A 15 4.05 12.74 -3.48
N LYS A 16 3.79 13.96 -3.97
CA LYS A 16 4.60 15.14 -3.62
C LYS A 16 4.50 15.47 -2.12
N SER A 17 3.38 15.13 -1.48
CA SER A 17 3.18 15.26 -0.05
C SER A 17 3.86 14.11 0.70
N LYS A 18 4.66 14.42 1.72
CA LYS A 18 5.24 13.40 2.61
C LYS A 18 4.21 12.73 3.51
N ARG A 19 3.02 13.32 3.65
CA ARG A 19 1.93 12.83 4.51
C ARG A 19 1.02 11.83 3.82
N THR A 20 1.09 11.75 2.49
CA THR A 20 0.12 10.99 1.70
C THR A 20 0.84 10.00 0.81
N VAL A 21 0.44 8.74 0.90
CA VAL A 21 0.89 7.67 0.00
C VAL A 21 -0.32 7.00 -0.63
N TRP A 22 -0.11 6.47 -1.84
CA TRP A 22 -1.13 5.75 -2.57
C TRP A 22 -0.71 4.29 -2.68
N LEU A 23 -1.63 3.38 -2.38
CA LEU A 23 -1.47 1.96 -2.61
C LEU A 23 -2.26 1.58 -3.86
N MET A 24 -1.54 1.43 -4.97
CA MET A 24 -2.12 1.15 -6.28
C MET A 24 -2.39 -0.35 -6.43
N PRO A 25 -3.58 -0.75 -6.91
CA PRO A 25 -3.81 -2.11 -7.38
C PRO A 25 -3.16 -2.33 -8.76
N GLU A 26 -3.01 -3.60 -9.12
CA GLU A 26 -2.62 -4.07 -10.45
C GLU A 26 -3.79 -4.82 -11.12
N ASN A 27 -5.02 -4.43 -10.77
CA ASN A 27 -6.25 -4.94 -11.31
C ASN A 27 -7.23 -3.76 -11.43
N ASP A 28 -7.78 -3.56 -12.64
CA ASP A 28 -8.66 -2.44 -12.99
C ASP A 28 -10.02 -2.47 -12.26
N ASP A 29 -10.41 -3.62 -11.71
CA ASP A 29 -11.63 -3.76 -10.90
C ASP A 29 -11.50 -3.11 -9.52
N TYR A 30 -10.29 -2.72 -9.12
CA TYR A 30 -10.00 -2.18 -7.79
C TYR A 30 -9.58 -0.71 -7.86
N GLN A 31 -10.04 0.06 -6.87
CA GLN A 31 -9.62 1.44 -6.72
C GLN A 31 -8.31 1.56 -5.91
N PRO A 32 -7.48 2.58 -6.18
CA PRO A 32 -6.35 2.92 -5.32
C PRO A 32 -6.79 3.28 -3.91
N ILE A 33 -5.95 2.92 -2.93
CA ILE A 33 -6.16 3.30 -1.53
C ILE A 33 -5.28 4.50 -1.21
N GLU A 34 -5.89 5.63 -0.89
CA GLU A 34 -5.18 6.81 -0.40
C GLU A 34 -4.95 6.69 1.11
N VAL A 35 -3.70 6.87 1.53
CA VAL A 35 -3.32 6.77 2.94
C VAL A 35 -2.75 8.09 3.46
N ASP A 36 -3.47 8.73 4.39
CA ASP A 36 -2.98 9.89 5.16
C ASP A 36 -2.24 9.43 6.42
N LEU A 37 -0.91 9.48 6.37
CA LEU A 37 0.01 9.08 7.43
C LEU A 37 -0.10 9.93 8.70
N THR A 38 -0.85 11.04 8.67
CA THR A 38 -1.12 11.84 9.88
C THR A 38 -2.34 11.36 10.66
N ARG A 39 -3.19 10.53 10.05
CA ARG A 39 -4.47 10.11 10.61
C ARG A 39 -4.52 8.61 10.92
N GLN A 40 -3.78 7.81 10.17
CA GLN A 40 -3.78 6.36 10.26
C GLN A 40 -2.35 5.83 10.23
N SER A 41 -2.15 4.73 10.95
CA SER A 41 -0.85 4.10 11.03
C SER A 41 -0.61 3.28 9.77
N CYS A 42 0.57 3.44 9.16
CA CYS A 42 0.93 2.66 7.98
C CYS A 42 2.41 2.28 8.02
N THR A 43 2.69 0.99 7.90
CA THR A 43 4.05 0.45 7.97
C THR A 43 4.34 -0.45 6.76
N VAL A 44 5.55 -0.33 6.21
CA VAL A 44 6.03 -1.22 5.16
C VAL A 44 6.64 -2.46 5.82
N GLU A 45 5.92 -3.57 5.75
CA GLU A 45 6.33 -4.87 6.33
C GLU A 45 7.46 -5.55 5.54
N GLY A 46 7.61 -5.23 4.25
CA GLY A 46 8.61 -5.86 3.39
C GLY A 46 8.44 -5.49 1.92
N VAL A 47 9.32 -6.06 1.10
CA VAL A 47 9.33 -5.89 -0.37
C VAL A 47 9.02 -7.23 -1.01
N SER A 48 8.06 -7.25 -1.94
CA SER A 48 7.74 -8.47 -2.70
C SER A 48 8.84 -8.76 -3.72
N VAL A 49 9.45 -9.95 -3.66
CA VAL A 49 10.60 -10.34 -4.51
C VAL A 49 10.31 -11.49 -5.47
N GLY A 50 9.14 -12.12 -5.38
CA GLY A 50 8.75 -13.24 -6.22
C GLY A 50 7.42 -13.83 -5.77
N VAL A 51 6.87 -14.74 -6.57
CA VAL A 51 5.62 -15.45 -6.29
C VAL A 51 5.87 -16.94 -6.48
N ILE A 52 5.37 -17.76 -5.55
CA ILE A 52 5.34 -19.22 -5.68
C ILE A 52 3.89 -19.62 -5.95
N ARG A 53 3.68 -20.42 -7.01
CA ARG A 53 2.38 -20.98 -7.37
C ARG A 53 2.52 -22.50 -7.48
N ARG A 54 1.73 -23.24 -6.73
CA ARG A 54 1.69 -24.71 -6.71
C ARG A 54 0.34 -25.20 -7.22
#